data_AF-A0A529QPD5-F1
#
_entry.id   AF-A0A529QPD5-F1
#
_cell.length_a   1.000
_cell.length_b   1.000
_cell.length_c   1.000
_cell.angle_alpha   90.00
_cell.angle_beta   90.00
_cell.angle_gamma   90.00
#
_symmetry.space_group_name_H-M   'P 1'
#
loop_
_entity.id
_entity.type
_entity.pdbx_description
1 polymer ?
#
loop_
_entity_poly.entity_id
_entity_poly.type
_entity_poly.pdbx_seq_one_letter_code
_entity_poly.pdbx_strand_id
1 'polypeptide(L)'
;MAMQNENAHAVDFGLRALALFLRFHGINAKPDQIRDRCGRGGAIGIRAMLRCAREFGLKVGSRKTQWKQLADIRLPGIASLH
;
A
#
# COMPACT_ATOMS: atom_id res chain seq x y z
N MET A 1 -8.59 -32.88 -9.41
CA MET A 1 -8.49 -31.96 -8.26
C MET A 1 -7.03 -31.59 -8.09
N ALA A 2 -6.59 -30.48 -8.65
CA ALA A 2 -5.21 -30.01 -8.55
C ALA A 2 -5.09 -29.08 -7.34
N MET A 3 -4.15 -29.42 -6.44
CA MET A 3 -3.78 -28.68 -5.24
C MET A 3 -3.62 -27.19 -5.54
N GLN A 4 -4.46 -26.37 -4.90
CA GLN A 4 -4.23 -24.93 -4.87
C GLN A 4 -2.96 -24.70 -4.05
N ASN A 5 -1.90 -24.24 -4.71
CA ASN A 5 -0.65 -23.92 -4.05
C ASN A 5 -0.88 -22.66 -3.19
N GLU A 6 -1.13 -22.87 -1.90
CA GLU A 6 -1.49 -21.87 -0.88
C GLU A 6 -0.37 -20.84 -0.59
N ASN A 7 0.70 -20.88 -1.38
CA ASN A 7 1.87 -19.99 -1.34
C ASN A 7 1.75 -18.75 -2.24
N ALA A 8 0.61 -18.50 -2.90
CA ALA A 8 0.46 -17.41 -3.87
C ALA A 8 0.25 -16.00 -3.25
N HIS A 9 0.19 -15.91 -1.91
CA HIS A 9 0.29 -14.66 -1.18
C HIS A 9 1.69 -14.54 -0.60
N ALA A 10 2.72 -14.43 -1.45
CA ALA A 10 3.98 -13.82 -1.02
C ALA A 10 3.58 -12.55 -0.25
N VAL A 11 3.92 -12.49 1.04
CA VAL A 11 3.40 -11.50 1.99
C VAL A 11 3.65 -10.12 1.41
N ASP A 12 2.62 -9.53 0.82
CA ASP A 12 2.77 -8.26 0.15
C ASP A 12 2.74 -7.18 1.23
N PHE A 13 3.93 -6.85 1.73
CA PHE A 13 4.12 -5.81 2.73
C PHE A 13 3.62 -4.46 2.22
N GLY A 14 3.66 -4.21 0.91
CA GLY A 14 3.08 -3.02 0.29
C GLY A 14 1.55 -2.99 0.46
N LEU A 15 0.87 -4.10 0.18
CA LEU A 15 -0.58 -4.22 0.38
C LEU A 15 -0.96 -3.97 1.84
N ARG A 16 -0.24 -4.60 2.77
CA ARG A 16 -0.51 -4.46 4.22
C ARG A 16 -0.22 -3.04 4.71
N ALA A 17 0.89 -2.44 4.28
CA ALA A 17 1.22 -1.06 4.61
C ALA A 17 0.17 -0.09 4.07
N LEU A 18 -0.33 -0.30 2.84
CA LEU A 18 -1.40 0.51 2.27
C LEU A 18 -2.71 0.33 3.04
N ALA A 19 -3.11 -0.90 3.37
CA ALA A 19 -4.31 -1.15 4.16
C ALA A 19 -4.27 -0.44 5.52
N LEU A 20 -3.12 -0.49 6.19
CA LEU A 20 -2.91 0.20 7.46
C LEU A 20 -2.95 1.73 7.29
N PHE A 21 -2.28 2.26 6.26
CA PHE A 21 -2.29 3.68 5.93
C PHE A 21 -3.72 4.20 5.67
N LEU A 22 -4.50 3.49 4.86
CA LEU A 22 -5.91 3.83 4.59
C LEU A 22 -6.73 3.83 5.87
N ARG A 23 -6.52 2.85 6.75
CA ARG A 23 -7.23 2.76 8.03
C ARG A 23 -6.92 3.93 8.96
N PHE A 24 -5.67 4.40 9.00
CA PHE A 24 -5.31 5.61 9.74
C PHE A 24 -5.98 6.88 9.20
N HIS A 25 -6.35 6.89 7.92
CA HIS A 25 -7.15 7.96 7.30
C HIS A 25 -8.67 7.72 7.42
N GLY A 26 -9.11 6.76 8.22
CA GLY A 26 -10.53 6.45 8.44
C GLY A 26 -11.18 5.57 7.35
N ILE A 27 -10.39 5.04 6.42
CA ILE A 27 -10.87 4.27 5.27
C ILE A 27 -10.69 2.77 5.57
N ASN A 28 -11.80 2.08 5.84
CA ASN A 28 -11.77 0.66 6.17
C ASN A 28 -11.90 -0.23 4.91
N ALA A 29 -10.87 -0.22 4.08
CA ALA A 29 -10.81 -1.05 2.87
C ALA A 29 -10.29 -2.47 3.19
N LYS A 30 -10.98 -3.50 2.68
CA LYS A 30 -10.54 -4.90 2.82
C LYS A 30 -9.29 -5.16 1.96
N PRO A 31 -8.32 -5.99 2.41
CA PRO A 31 -7.12 -6.31 1.63
C PRO A 31 -7.40 -6.77 0.19
N ASP A 32 -8.44 -7.55 -0.02
CA ASP A 32 -8.83 -8.03 -1.35
C ASP A 32 -9.29 -6.89 -2.27
N GLN A 33 -10.05 -5.93 -1.74
CA GLN A 33 -10.47 -4.75 -2.50
C GLN A 33 -9.28 -3.86 -2.89
N ILE A 34 -8.30 -3.76 -2.00
CA ILE A 34 -7.07 -3.01 -2.26
C ILE A 34 -6.25 -3.74 -3.33
N ARG A 35 -6.14 -5.08 -3.25
CA ARG A 35 -5.45 -5.91 -4.23
C ARG A 35 -6.05 -5.77 -5.62
N ASP A 36 -7.38 -5.85 -5.73
CA ASP A 36 -8.07 -5.72 -7.02
C ASP A 36 -7.81 -4.36 -7.69
N ARG A 37 -7.72 -3.27 -6.90
CA ARG A 37 -7.42 -1.91 -7.39
C ARG A 37 -5.95 -1.69 -7.72
N CYS A 38 -5.06 -2.29 -6.94
CA CYS A 38 -3.61 -2.20 -7.17
C CYS A 38 -3.16 -3.07 -8.37
N GLY A 39 -3.91 -4.11 -8.70
CA GLY A 39 -3.63 -5.04 -9.80
C GLY A 39 -3.43 -6.47 -9.30
N ARG A 40 -3.83 -7.44 -10.12
CA ARG A 40 -3.62 -8.86 -9.84
C ARG A 40 -2.21 -9.26 -10.28
N GLY A 41 -1.38 -9.71 -9.34
CA GLY A 41 0.02 -10.05 -9.57
C GLY A 41 0.83 -10.07 -8.27
N GLY A 42 2.16 -10.12 -8.39
CA GLY A 42 3.11 -10.14 -7.27
C GLY A 42 3.12 -8.84 -6.43
N ALA A 43 4.31 -8.45 -5.95
CA ALA A 43 4.45 -7.29 -5.07
C ALA A 43 3.90 -5.99 -5.69
N ILE A 44 3.10 -5.23 -4.93
CA ILE A 44 2.53 -3.97 -5.39
C ILE A 44 3.62 -2.87 -5.44
N GLY A 45 3.76 -2.22 -6.59
CA GLY A 45 4.65 -1.08 -6.75
C GLY A 45 4.05 0.25 -6.25
N ILE A 46 4.93 1.21 -5.93
CA ILE A 46 4.57 2.54 -5.38
C ILE A 46 3.50 3.26 -6.23
N ARG A 47 3.62 3.22 -7.56
CA ARG A 47 2.64 3.85 -8.48
C ARG A 47 1.22 3.29 -8.31
N ALA A 48 1.10 1.97 -8.17
CA ALA A 48 -0.17 1.31 -7.95
C ALA A 48 -0.76 1.66 -6.58
N MET A 49 0.08 1.80 -5.54
CA MET A 49 -0.37 2.25 -4.22
C MET A 49 -0.91 3.67 -4.25
N LEU A 50 -0.20 4.60 -4.91
CA LEU A 50 -0.64 5.99 -5.04
C LEU A 50 -1.96 6.11 -5.83
N ARG A 51 -2.12 5.34 -6.92
CA ARG A 51 -3.37 5.30 -7.68
C ARG A 51 -4.52 4.80 -6.81
N CYS A 52 -4.34 3.66 -6.14
CA CYS A 52 -5.35 3.07 -5.26
C CYS A 52 -5.78 4.02 -4.14
N ALA A 53 -4.83 4.67 -3.45
CA ALA A 53 -5.16 5.66 -2.41
C ALA A 53 -5.92 6.88 -2.96
N ARG A 54 -5.64 7.33 -4.18
CA ARG A 54 -6.39 8.42 -4.84
C ARG A 54 -7.81 8.00 -5.20
N GLU A 55 -8.02 6.76 -5.63
CA GLU A 55 -9.37 6.22 -5.87
C GLU A 55 -10.22 6.16 -4.59
N PHE A 56 -9.59 6.05 -3.43
CA PHE A 56 -10.24 6.17 -2.12
C PHE A 56 -10.42 7.63 -1.65
N GLY A 57 -10.07 8.62 -2.47
CA GLY A 57 -10.28 10.04 -2.18
C GLY A 57 -9.15 10.73 -1.43
N LEU A 58 -8.00 10.07 -1.21
CA LEU A 58 -6.86 10.68 -0.52
C LEU A 58 -5.98 11.53 -1.44
N LYS A 59 -5.53 12.68 -0.92
CA LYS A 59 -4.49 13.51 -1.55
C LYS A 59 -3.12 12.98 -1.15
N VAL A 60 -2.57 12.06 -1.94
CA VAL A 60 -1.28 11.39 -1.67
C VAL A 60 -0.22 11.68 -2.74
N GLY A 61 1.05 11.59 -2.36
CA GLY A 61 2.18 11.67 -3.28
C GLY A 61 3.40 10.95 -2.72
N SER A 62 4.37 10.67 -3.59
CA SER A 62 5.68 10.14 -3.20
C SER A 62 6.74 11.23 -3.32
N ARG A 63 7.62 11.35 -2.32
CA ARG A 63 8.84 12.16 -2.41
C ARG A 63 10.00 11.40 -1.80
N LYS A 64 11.21 11.66 -2.30
CA LYS A 64 12.42 11.29 -1.57
C LYS A 64 12.55 12.21 -0.36
N THR A 65 12.94 11.67 0.79
CA THR A 65 13.14 12.44 2.02
C THR A 65 14.33 11.88 2.78
N GLN A 66 14.92 12.69 3.64
CA GLN A 66 16.01 12.29 4.53
C GLN A 66 15.47 12.12 5.96
N TRP A 67 16.16 11.34 6.79
CA TRP A 67 15.78 11.12 8.19
C TRP A 67 15.50 12.42 8.96
N LYS A 68 16.33 13.45 8.77
CA LYS A 68 16.16 14.76 9.43
C LYS A 68 14.84 15.46 9.05
N GLN A 69 14.38 15.27 7.82
CA GLN A 69 13.15 15.89 7.31
C GLN A 69 11.90 15.10 7.73
N LEU A 70 12.03 13.86 8.20
CA LEU A 70 10.90 13.04 8.58
C LEU A 70 10.13 13.61 9.78
N ALA A 71 10.82 14.36 10.65
CA ALA A 71 10.20 15.04 11.79
C ALA A 71 9.18 16.11 11.35
N ASP A 72 9.39 16.73 10.19
CA ASP A 72 8.58 17.87 9.72
C ASP A 72 7.41 17.45 8.82
N ILE A 73 7.20 16.14 8.62
CA ILE A 73 6.20 15.64 7.69
C ILE A 73 4.95 15.16 8.42
N ARG A 74 3.78 15.34 7.80
CA ARG A 74 2.56 14.71 8.31
C ARG A 74 2.65 13.19 8.14
N LEU A 75 2.70 12.51 9.27
CA LEU A 75 2.65 11.06 9.41
C LEU A 75 1.20 10.59 9.68
N PRO A 76 0.86 9.32 9.37
CA PRO A 76 1.75 8.25 8.89
C PRO A 76 2.16 8.40 7.42
N GLY A 77 3.28 7.76 7.04
CA GLY A 77 3.75 7.63 5.66
C GLY A 77 4.30 6.23 5.41
N ILE A 78 4.35 5.81 4.14
CA ILE A 78 4.92 4.51 3.74
C ILE A 78 6.32 4.74 3.19
N ALA A 79 7.32 4.09 3.79
CA ALA A 79 8.69 4.09 3.29
C ALA A 79 8.92 2.89 2.38
N SER A 80 9.56 3.12 1.24
CA SER A 80 10.11 2.05 0.41
C SER A 80 11.49 1.68 0.94
N LEU A 81 11.67 0.43 1.32
CA LEU A 81 12.99 -0.14 1.62
C LEU A 81 13.55 -0.73 0.33
N HIS A 82 14.75 -0.30 -0.05
CA HIS A 82 15.51 -0.86 -1.17
C HIS A 82 16.48 -1.91 -0.65
#